data_AF-A0A2I0U9F7-F1
#
_entry.id   AF-A0A2I0U9F7-F1
#
_cell.length_a   1.000
_cell.length_b   1.000
_cell.length_c   1.000
_cell.angle_alpha   90.00
_cell.angle_beta   90.00
_cell.angle_gamma   90.00
#
_symmetry.space_group_name_H-M   'P 1'
#
loop_
_entity.id
_entity.type
_entity.pdbx_description
1 polymer ?
#
loop_
_entity_poly.entity_id
_entity_poly.type
_entity_poly.pdbx_seq_one_letter_code
_entity_poly.pdbx_strand_id
1 'polypeptide(L)'
;MLNMSRQCTLAAQKANRVLGCNKSSVASRSRKVTLPLYSDPLRPHLVYCVQLWGPEHRKDMGLVEQVQQSAMKMIRGLEYLFYEDRLRELGLFSLEKRKLWGDLIAAFQYLKGAYRKDGEGLCQEM
;
A
#
# COMPACT_ATOMS: atom_id res chain seq x y z
N MET A 1 2.69 -12.82 20.05
CA MET A 1 2.99 -11.65 19.20
C MET A 1 3.96 -12.06 18.11
N LEU A 2 3.49 -12.22 16.87
CA LEU A 2 4.38 -12.36 15.72
C LEU A 2 5.11 -11.01 15.54
N ASN A 3 6.44 -11.03 15.48
CA ASN A 3 7.23 -9.82 15.24
C ASN A 3 7.03 -9.37 13.78
N MET A 4 5.99 -8.56 13.56
CA MET A 4 5.56 -8.04 12.26
C MET A 4 6.69 -7.34 11.51
N SER A 5 7.58 -6.64 12.22
CA SER A 5 8.73 -5.98 11.60
C SER A 5 9.74 -6.96 10.99
N ARG A 6 9.97 -8.09 11.67
CA ARG A 6 10.80 -9.18 11.13
C ARG A 6 10.17 -9.79 9.87
N GLN A 7 8.85 -9.96 9.86
CA GLN A 7 8.12 -10.45 8.69
C GLN A 7 8.20 -9.47 7.52
N CYS A 8 8.05 -8.16 7.78
CA CYS A 8 8.20 -7.13 6.75
C CYS A 8 9.60 -7.12 6.14
N THR A 9 10.63 -7.27 6.97
CA THR A 9 12.03 -7.35 6.51
C THR A 9 12.25 -8.57 5.61
N LEU A 10 11.78 -9.75 6.02
CA LEU A 10 11.89 -10.97 5.23
C LEU A 10 11.10 -10.89 3.92
N ALA A 11 9.90 -10.33 3.95
CA ALA A 11 9.07 -10.11 2.77
C ALA A 11 9.75 -9.13 1.80
N ALA A 12 10.31 -8.03 2.30
CA ALA A 12 11.05 -7.06 1.48
C ALA A 12 12.29 -7.70 0.84
N GLN A 13 13.05 -8.50 1.58
CA GLN A 13 14.20 -9.24 1.04
C GLN A 13 13.78 -10.20 -0.09
N LYS A 14 12.70 -10.96 0.11
CA LYS A 14 12.18 -11.88 -0.91
C LYS A 14 11.69 -11.13 -2.14
N ALA A 15 10.96 -10.03 -1.95
CA ALA A 15 10.49 -9.18 -3.03
C ALA A 15 11.66 -8.59 -3.83
N ASN A 16 12.70 -8.09 -3.17
CA ASN A 16 13.89 -7.56 -3.82
C ASN A 16 14.64 -8.61 -4.64
N ARG A 17 14.73 -9.85 -4.15
CA ARG A 17 15.30 -10.97 -4.92
C ARG A 17 14.49 -11.26 -6.19
N VAL A 18 13.17 -11.35 -6.08
CA VAL A 18 12.28 -11.56 -7.23
C VAL A 18 12.37 -10.40 -8.23
N LEU A 19 12.42 -9.16 -7.73
CA LEU A 19 12.64 -7.96 -8.54
C LEU A 19 13.95 -8.07 -9.33
N GLY A 20 15.04 -8.47 -8.66
CA GLY A 20 16.35 -8.65 -9.29
C GLY A 20 16.29 -9.64 -10.45
N CYS A 21 15.65 -10.80 -10.25
CA CYS A 21 15.48 -11.82 -11.27
C CYS A 21 14.61 -11.34 -12.45
N ASN A 22 13.60 -10.51 -12.20
CA ASN A 22 12.68 -10.02 -13.22
C ASN A 22 13.19 -8.79 -13.98
N LYS A 23 14.33 -8.21 -13.58
CA LYS A 23 14.85 -6.96 -14.16
C LYS A 23 15.03 -7.01 -15.66
N SER A 24 15.56 -8.11 -16.20
CA SER A 24 15.73 -8.30 -17.64
C SER A 24 14.40 -8.48 -18.38
N SER A 25 13.45 -9.22 -17.80
CA SER A 25 12.13 -9.50 -18.38
C SER A 25 11.20 -8.28 -18.38
N VAL A 26 11.25 -7.46 -17.33
CA VAL A 26 10.47 -6.22 -17.25
C VAL A 26 11.08 -5.13 -18.13
N ALA A 27 12.41 -5.05 -18.20
CA ALA A 27 13.11 -4.09 -19.05
C ALA A 27 12.93 -4.36 -20.56
N SER A 28 12.59 -5.60 -20.97
CA SER A 28 12.28 -5.93 -22.37
C SER A 28 10.82 -5.65 -22.75
N ARG A 29 9.92 -5.48 -21.77
CA ARG A 29 8.50 -5.23 -22.00
C ARG A 29 8.21 -3.75 -22.23
N SER A 30 7.23 -3.47 -23.09
CA SER A 30 6.84 -2.09 -23.42
C SER A 30 6.14 -1.40 -22.23
N ARG A 31 6.31 -0.08 -22.10
CA ARG A 31 5.66 0.74 -21.05
C ARG A 31 4.15 0.47 -20.99
N LYS A 32 3.49 0.38 -22.15
CA LYS A 32 2.04 0.16 -22.25
C LYS A 32 1.57 -1.18 -21.65
N VAL A 33 2.44 -2.20 -21.63
CA VAL A 33 2.12 -3.51 -21.04
C VAL A 33 2.52 -3.56 -19.56
N THR A 34 3.65 -2.95 -19.21
CA THR A 34 4.18 -2.98 -17.83
C THR A 34 3.38 -2.10 -16.87
N LEU A 35 2.89 -0.95 -17.34
CA LEU A 35 2.23 0.05 -16.52
C LEU A 35 0.87 -0.45 -15.96
N PRO A 36 -0.03 -1.08 -16.76
CA PRO A 36 -1.26 -1.70 -16.25
C PRO A 36 -1.00 -2.86 -15.29
N LEU A 37 -0.01 -3.70 -15.59
CA LEU A 37 0.40 -4.82 -14.72
C LEU A 37 0.84 -4.37 -13.33
N TYR A 38 1.34 -3.14 -13.22
CA TYR A 38 1.75 -2.56 -11.95
C TYR A 38 0.58 -1.85 -11.25
N SER A 39 -0.29 -1.15 -11.98
CA SER A 39 -1.37 -0.36 -11.40
C SER A 39 -2.57 -1.19 -10.92
N ASP A 40 -3.01 -2.18 -11.70
CA ASP A 40 -4.27 -2.90 -11.43
C ASP A 40 -4.22 -3.81 -10.21
N PRO A 41 -3.28 -4.78 -10.12
CA PRO A 41 -3.27 -5.70 -8.98
C PRO A 41 -2.81 -5.02 -7.69
N LEU A 42 -1.95 -4.00 -7.76
CA LEU A 42 -1.38 -3.38 -6.56
C LEU A 42 -2.34 -2.41 -5.85
N ARG A 43 -3.29 -1.79 -6.57
CA ARG A 43 -4.26 -0.86 -5.98
C ARG A 43 -5.03 -1.46 -4.80
N PRO A 44 -5.71 -2.61 -4.93
CA PRO A 44 -6.45 -3.20 -3.82
C PRO A 44 -5.54 -3.78 -2.73
N HIS A 45 -4.44 -4.44 -3.09
CA HIS A 45 -3.54 -5.05 -2.10
C HIS A 45 -2.82 -4.03 -1.22
N LEU A 46 -2.36 -2.91 -1.79
CA LEU A 46 -1.67 -1.88 -1.02
C LEU A 46 -2.63 -1.06 -0.14
N VAL A 47 -3.89 -0.91 -0.56
CA VAL A 47 -4.93 -0.26 0.27
C VAL A 47 -5.35 -1.17 1.43
N TYR A 48 -5.37 -2.48 1.23
CA TYR A 48 -5.68 -3.44 2.30
C TYR A 48 -4.54 -3.59 3.32
N CYS A 49 -3.27 -3.65 2.88
CA CYS A 49 -2.12 -3.73 3.78
C CYS A 49 -2.06 -2.58 4.79
N VAL A 50 -2.57 -1.41 4.41
CA VAL A 50 -2.64 -0.23 5.27
C VAL A 50 -3.52 -0.46 6.52
N GLN A 51 -4.66 -1.14 6.39
CA GLN A 51 -5.58 -1.36 7.53
C GLN A 51 -5.00 -2.30 8.58
N LEU A 52 -4.08 -3.18 8.17
CA LEU A 52 -3.40 -4.12 9.07
C LEU A 52 -2.25 -3.47 9.85
N TRP A 53 -1.79 -2.28 9.45
CA TRP A 53 -0.58 -1.67 9.98
C TRP A 53 -0.88 -0.68 11.11
N GLY A 54 -0.68 -1.12 12.35
CA GLY A 54 -0.76 -0.26 13.53
C GLY A 54 0.25 0.91 13.52
N PRO A 55 0.10 1.90 14.41
CA PRO A 55 0.98 3.08 14.49
C PRO A 55 2.47 2.73 14.68
N GLU A 56 2.78 1.60 15.32
CA GLU A 56 4.16 1.12 15.55
C GLU A 56 4.90 0.70 14.26
N HIS A 57 4.17 0.44 13.17
CA HIS A 57 4.72 -0.14 11.93
C HIS A 57 5.19 0.93 10.93
N ARG A 58 5.38 2.18 11.37
CA ARG A 58 5.93 3.26 10.52
C ARG A 58 7.30 2.92 9.94
N LYS A 59 8.13 2.18 10.68
CA LYS A 59 9.46 1.75 10.21
C LYS A 59 9.37 0.75 9.06
N ASP A 60 8.38 -0.13 9.08
CA ASP A 60 8.16 -1.14 8.05
C ASP A 60 7.59 -0.54 6.76
N MET A 61 6.86 0.58 6.87
CA MET A 61 6.36 1.33 5.72
C MET A 61 7.49 1.80 4.80
N GLY A 62 8.59 2.30 5.37
CA GLY A 62 9.76 2.71 4.59
C GLY A 62 10.38 1.56 3.79
N LEU A 63 10.38 0.35 4.35
CA LEU A 63 10.87 -0.84 3.63
C LEU A 63 9.98 -1.19 2.44
N VAL A 64 8.66 -1.09 2.61
CA VAL A 64 7.71 -1.34 1.52
C VAL A 64 7.77 -0.25 0.46
N GLU A 65 7.95 1.01 0.87
CA GLU A 65 8.13 2.15 -0.04
C GLU A 65 9.38 1.98 -0.90
N GLN A 66 10.49 1.52 -0.32
CA GLN A 66 11.73 1.24 -1.06
C GLN A 66 11.56 0.11 -2.09
N VAL A 67 10.83 -0.96 -1.75
CA VAL A 67 10.52 -2.04 -2.70
C VAL A 67 9.64 -1.49 -3.83
N GLN A 68 8.62 -0.69 -3.50
CA GLN A 68 7.73 -0.06 -4.48
C GLN A 68 8.50 0.86 -5.43
N GLN A 69 9.38 1.70 -4.89
CA GLN A 69 10.19 2.63 -5.67
C GLN A 69 11.18 1.89 -6.57
N SER A 70 11.82 0.83 -6.07
CA SER A 70 12.75 0.00 -6.84
C SER A 70 12.05 -0.66 -8.04
N ALA A 71 10.81 -1.08 -7.86
CA ALA A 71 10.05 -1.70 -8.92
C ALA A 71 9.57 -0.71 -9.98
N MET A 72 9.12 0.48 -9.57
CA MET A 72 8.78 1.53 -10.52
C MET A 72 10.00 2.00 -11.33
N LYS A 73 11.20 1.99 -10.73
CA LYS A 73 12.45 2.26 -11.46
C LYS A 73 12.71 1.26 -12.59
N MET A 74 12.10 0.08 -12.59
CA MET A 74 12.30 -0.90 -13.65
C MET A 74 11.38 -0.71 -14.85
N ILE A 75 10.36 0.16 -14.72
CA ILE A 75 9.43 0.44 -15.79
C ILE A 75 10.09 1.46 -16.73
N ARG A 76 10.32 1.04 -17.98
CA ARG A 76 10.91 1.91 -19.00
C ARG A 76 10.17 3.24 -19.12
N GLY A 77 10.91 4.32 -18.90
CA GLY A 77 10.39 5.68 -18.96
C GLY A 77 9.97 6.28 -17.61
N LEU A 78 9.77 5.45 -16.58
CA LEU A 78 9.66 5.93 -15.20
C LEU A 78 11.05 6.04 -14.55
N GLU A 79 12.06 5.30 -15.04
CA GLU A 79 13.45 5.27 -14.56
C GLU A 79 14.00 6.63 -14.08
N TYR A 80 13.81 7.69 -14.87
CA TYR A 80 14.42 9.00 -14.64
C TYR A 80 13.54 9.96 -13.82
N LEU A 81 12.26 9.62 -13.63
CA LEU A 81 11.32 10.49 -12.93
C LEU A 81 11.55 10.46 -11.42
N PHE A 82 11.20 11.56 -10.75
CA PHE A 82 11.14 11.59 -9.29
C PHE A 82 10.02 10.68 -8.78
N TYR A 83 10.13 10.25 -7.53
CA TYR A 83 9.17 9.31 -6.94
C TYR A 83 7.73 9.82 -7.03
N GLU A 84 7.50 11.09 -6.70
CA GLU A 84 6.19 11.74 -6.78
C GLU A 84 5.64 11.77 -8.22
N ASP A 85 6.47 12.04 -9.22
CA ASP A 85 6.06 12.04 -10.62
C ASP A 85 5.68 10.64 -11.11
N ARG A 86 6.41 9.60 -10.67
CA ARG A 86 6.05 8.21 -10.97
C ARG A 86 4.72 7.82 -10.36
N LEU A 87 4.47 8.24 -9.12
CA LEU A 87 3.18 8.03 -8.45
C LEU A 87 2.06 8.69 -9.26
N ARG A 88 2.27 9.92 -9.77
CA ARG A 88 1.30 10.62 -10.62
C ARG A 88 1.04 9.90 -11.94
N GLU A 89 2.08 9.45 -12.63
CA GLU A 89 1.95 8.73 -13.92
C GLU A 89 1.24 7.37 -13.74
N LEU A 90 1.39 6.74 -12.57
CA LEU A 90 0.68 5.51 -12.21
C LEU A 90 -0.70 5.76 -11.57
N GLY A 91 -1.08 7.01 -11.33
CA GLY A 91 -2.30 7.37 -10.60
C GLY A 91 -2.38 6.72 -9.22
N LEU A 92 -1.25 6.66 -8.50
CA LEU A 92 -1.13 6.10 -7.15
C LEU A 92 -0.89 7.22 -6.13
N PHE A 93 -1.38 7.02 -4.91
CA PHE A 93 -1.02 7.86 -3.77
C PHE A 93 0.20 7.30 -3.03
N SER A 94 0.92 8.16 -2.31
CA SER A 94 2.00 7.72 -1.41
C SER A 94 1.46 6.73 -0.36
N LEU A 95 2.33 5.89 0.21
CA LEU A 95 1.92 4.93 1.24
C LEU A 95 1.38 5.65 2.48
N GLU A 96 1.98 6.77 2.88
CA GLU A 96 1.49 7.60 4.00
C GLU A 96 0.08 8.13 3.77
N LYS A 97 -0.19 8.70 2.59
CA LYS A 97 -1.54 9.20 2.27
C LYS A 97 -2.56 8.08 2.29
N ARG A 98 -2.23 6.92 1.72
CA ARG A 98 -3.10 5.73 1.76
C ARG A 98 -3.35 5.28 3.20
N LYS A 99 -2.32 5.30 4.04
CA LYS A 99 -2.46 5.00 5.47
C LYS A 99 -3.45 5.92 6.16
N LEU A 100 -3.27 7.23 5.98
CA LEU A 100 -4.16 8.22 6.56
C LEU A 100 -5.62 8.01 6.14
N TRP A 101 -5.85 7.67 4.87
CA TRP A 101 -7.18 7.31 4.37
C TRP A 101 -7.73 6.04 5.04
N GLY A 102 -6.92 5.00 5.20
CA GLY A 102 -7.31 3.78 5.92
C GLY A 102 -7.67 4.05 7.39
N ASP A 103 -6.85 4.84 8.09
CA ASP A 103 -7.08 5.24 9.48
C ASP A 103 -8.37 6.07 9.62
N LEU A 104 -8.63 6.99 8.69
CA LEU A 104 -9.85 7.80 8.65
C LEU A 104 -11.10 6.95 8.41
N ILE A 105 -11.04 5.97 7.50
CA ILE A 105 -12.13 5.02 7.24
C ILE A 105 -12.41 4.19 8.50
N ALA A 106 -11.36 3.68 9.15
CA ALA A 106 -11.49 2.91 10.38
C ALA A 106 -12.11 3.74 11.52
N ALA A 107 -11.66 5.00 11.69
CA ALA A 107 -12.23 5.92 12.67
C ALA A 107 -13.70 6.25 12.39
N PHE A 108 -14.06 6.48 11.12
CA PHE A 108 -15.44 6.71 10.72
C PHE A 108 -16.33 5.48 10.96
N GLN A 109 -15.84 4.28 10.66
CA GLN A 109 -16.53 3.03 10.96
C GLN A 109 -16.72 2.81 12.46
N TYR A 110 -15.69 3.12 13.26
CA TYR A 110 -15.77 3.08 14.72
C TYR A 110 -16.84 4.03 15.24
N LEU A 111 -16.84 5.29 14.79
CA LEU A 111 -17.82 6.30 15.19
C LEU A 111 -19.25 5.88 14.78
N LYS A 112 -19.41 5.38 13.56
CA LYS A 112 -20.70 4.87 13.07
C LYS A 112 -21.17 3.64 13.86
N GLY A 113 -20.25 2.76 14.27
CA GLY A 113 -20.53 1.61 15.12
C GLY A 113 -20.92 2.00 16.55
N ALA A 114 -20.28 3.03 17.11
CA ALA A 114 -20.63 3.59 18.41
C ALA A 114 -22.04 4.20 18.41
N TYR A 115 -22.37 5.02 17.42
CA TYR A 115 -23.72 5.60 17.28
C TYR A 115 -24.83 4.56 17.10
N ARG A 116 -24.55 3.39 16.53
CA ARG A 116 -25.54 2.30 16.45
C ARG A 116 -25.79 1.64 17.80
N LYS A 117 -24.77 1.51 18.65
CA LYS A 117 -24.92 0.93 19.99
C LYS A 117 -25.65 1.87 20.96
N ASP A 118 -25.50 3.18 20.79
CA ASP A 118 -26.18 4.18 21.63
C ASP A 118 -27.64 4.44 21.19
N GLY A 119 -28.03 4.06 19.97
CA GLY A 119 -29.38 4.22 19.43
C GLY A 119 -30.37 3.09 19.76
N GLU A 120 -29.90 1.97 20.30
CA GLU A 120 -30.74 0.82 20.66
C GLU A 120 -31.39 0.94 22.06
N GLY A 121 -31.07 2.01 22.82
CA GLY A 121 -31.58 2.23 24.17
C GLY A 121 -32.78 3.17 24.32
N LEU A 122 -33.35 3.74 23.24
CA LEU A 122 -34.38 4.79 23.31
C LEU A 122 -35.76 4.38 22.79
N CYS A 123 -36.10 3.08 22.78
CA CYS A 123 -37.45 2.59 22.46
C CYS A 123 -37.87 1.44 23.39
N GLN A 124 -37.78 1.65 24.71
CA GLN A 124 -38.38 0.73 25.67
C GLN A 124 -39.02 1.48 26.85
N GLU A 125 -39.85 2.47 26.55
CA GLU A 125 -40.91 2.95 27.45
C GLU A 125 -42.14 3.35 26.61
N MET A 126 -43.08 2.42 26.47
CA MET A 126 -44.53 2.63 26.32
C MET A 126 -45.24 1.28 26.50
#